data_AF-A0A9E1EKA9-F1
#
_entry.id   AF-A0A9E1EKA9-F1
#
_cell.length_a   1.000
_cell.length_b   1.000
_cell.length_c   1.000
_cell.angle_alpha   90.00
_cell.angle_beta   90.00
_cell.angle_gamma   90.00
#
_symmetry.space_group_name_H-M   'P 1'
#
loop_
_entity.id
_entity.type
_entity.pdbx_description
1 polymer ?
#
loop_
_entity_poly.entity_id
_entity_poly.type
_entity_poly.pdbx_seq_one_letter_code
_entity_poly.pdbx_strand_id
1 'polypeptide(L)'
;NDRLLQESKLTGYPNDYPIIDYDFQAPISRYGACRAHGDRLRLMHLFISDFDTEISTKQAYFPKWNSTDPKDISFLKCSVRADNDGSGYFFAGAYEKGLKYNDFKDVQVVFSIQGKTINLPSIDVKAGALFFYPFNIQLGSVQFDYILAQPVAKTQKDGKTVCYFAQCEGIEPKCSINGTVQALALDEANILDDVMIYVISYEEAKRFHFIDGKPYFLDGTVYCDSGKILCEQVSNVDLKNEITLTQTGKRKLPYNHYLLSTGKRCYYELKLPENILKKHKDVVLEFDFEGLNLQVFSRNQIINDYFNIDRKFIMNLRDYKEYLEKDSTLIIRTAPKTKFGVSNVYNEIEIPLHSNALSLASAKVIKTGEV
;
A
#
# COMPACT_ATOMS: atom_id res chain seq x y z
N ASN A 1 -17.76 -4.08 -27.60
CA ASN A 1 -16.75 -4.82 -26.81
C ASN A 1 -15.98 -3.76 -26.06
N ASP A 2 -16.64 -3.14 -25.08
CA ASP A 2 -16.35 -1.75 -24.66
C ASP A 2 -15.34 -1.70 -23.49
N ARG A 3 -14.65 -2.81 -23.24
CA ARG A 3 -13.68 -3.01 -22.15
C ARG A 3 -12.21 -2.93 -22.59
N LEU A 4 -11.93 -2.63 -23.85
CA LEU A 4 -10.55 -2.58 -24.33
C LEU A 4 -9.96 -1.18 -24.02
N LEU A 5 -9.16 -1.08 -22.95
CA LEU A 5 -8.40 0.12 -22.60
C LEU A 5 -7.15 0.15 -23.48
N GLN A 6 -7.29 0.61 -24.73
CA GLN A 6 -6.23 0.47 -25.74
C GLN A 6 -5.19 1.60 -25.67
N GLU A 7 -4.35 1.56 -24.63
CA GLU A 7 -3.08 2.30 -24.58
C GLU A 7 -1.98 1.44 -25.24
N SER A 8 -1.74 1.65 -26.53
CA SER A 8 -0.75 0.91 -27.31
C SER A 8 -0.09 1.81 -28.36
N LYS A 9 1.14 1.47 -28.76
CA LYS A 9 1.78 2.11 -29.91
C LYS A 9 0.98 1.94 -31.20
N LEU A 10 0.17 0.88 -31.33
CA LEU A 10 -0.74 0.71 -32.46
C LEU A 10 -1.83 1.79 -32.52
N THR A 11 -2.20 2.36 -31.38
CA THR A 11 -3.19 3.45 -31.28
C THR A 11 -2.54 4.84 -31.17
N GLY A 12 -1.21 4.92 -31.31
CA GLY A 12 -0.45 6.17 -31.19
C GLY A 12 -0.01 6.52 -29.77
N TYR A 13 -0.23 5.65 -28.79
CA TYR A 13 0.25 5.86 -27.41
C TYR A 13 1.78 5.62 -27.33
N PRO A 14 2.55 6.33 -26.49
CA PRO A 14 4.02 6.17 -26.42
C PRO A 14 4.52 4.80 -25.94
N ASN A 15 3.73 4.09 -25.14
CA ASN A 15 4.05 2.82 -24.51
C ASN A 15 3.02 1.73 -24.88
N ASP A 16 3.38 0.46 -24.63
CA ASP A 16 2.48 -0.67 -24.79
C ASP A 16 2.07 -1.21 -23.40
N TYR A 17 0.77 -1.33 -23.16
CA TYR A 17 0.18 -1.80 -21.91
C TYR A 17 -0.61 -3.11 -22.09
N PRO A 18 -1.00 -3.78 -20.97
CA PRO A 18 -2.08 -4.75 -21.02
C PRO A 18 -3.35 -4.16 -21.67
N ILE A 19 -4.13 -5.02 -22.31
CA ILE A 19 -5.41 -4.69 -22.94
C ILE A 19 -6.51 -4.50 -21.89
N ILE A 20 -6.48 -5.29 -20.82
CA ILE A 20 -7.52 -5.35 -19.79
C ILE A 20 -6.97 -4.86 -18.44
N ASP A 21 -5.81 -5.36 -18.04
CA ASP A 21 -5.24 -5.03 -16.73
C ASP A 21 -4.77 -3.59 -16.64
N TYR A 22 -5.24 -2.90 -15.59
CA TYR A 22 -4.87 -1.53 -15.28
C TYR A 22 -4.77 -1.35 -13.76
N ASP A 23 -4.15 -2.33 -13.10
CA ASP A 23 -4.02 -2.36 -11.64
C ASP A 23 -3.14 -1.22 -11.08
N PHE A 24 -2.18 -0.74 -11.89
CA PHE A 24 -1.27 0.36 -11.58
C PHE A 24 -0.42 0.14 -10.31
N GLN A 25 -0.46 -1.06 -9.72
CA GLN A 25 0.04 -1.33 -8.36
C GLN A 25 -0.51 -0.31 -7.35
N ALA A 26 -1.73 0.17 -7.59
CA ALA A 26 -2.36 1.18 -6.76
C ALA A 26 -2.59 0.66 -5.32
N PRO A 27 -2.75 1.55 -4.33
CA PRO A 27 -3.11 1.20 -2.96
C PRO A 27 -4.30 0.23 -2.84
N ILE A 28 -5.24 0.35 -3.77
CA ILE A 28 -6.37 -0.56 -3.95
C ILE A 28 -6.14 -1.29 -5.28
N SER A 29 -6.17 -2.62 -5.25
CA SER A 29 -6.01 -3.43 -6.46
C SER A 29 -7.18 -3.26 -7.40
N ARG A 30 -7.02 -3.69 -8.65
CA ARG A 30 -8.11 -3.78 -9.61
C ARG A 30 -9.27 -4.65 -9.15
N TYR A 31 -9.01 -5.55 -8.20
CA TYR A 31 -10.02 -6.40 -7.58
C TYR A 31 -10.62 -5.76 -6.33
N GLY A 32 -10.29 -4.49 -6.02
CA GLY A 32 -10.79 -3.78 -4.85
C GLY A 32 -10.09 -4.14 -3.53
N ALA A 33 -9.01 -4.92 -3.56
CA ALA A 33 -8.30 -5.32 -2.34
C ALA A 33 -7.29 -4.24 -1.91
N CYS A 34 -7.31 -3.86 -0.64
CA CYS A 34 -6.32 -2.94 -0.06
C CYS A 34 -4.95 -3.61 0.06
N ARG A 35 -3.88 -2.89 -0.30
CA ARG A 35 -2.49 -3.32 -0.17
C ARG A 35 -1.80 -2.63 1.00
N ALA A 36 -0.64 -3.15 1.41
CA ALA A 36 0.14 -2.62 2.53
C ALA A 36 0.47 -1.11 2.41
N HIS A 37 0.71 -0.60 1.19
CA HIS A 37 0.91 0.84 0.99
C HIS A 37 -0.38 1.65 1.07
N GLY A 38 -1.53 1.03 0.83
CA GLY A 38 -2.85 1.61 1.14
C GLY A 38 -3.11 1.73 2.63
N ASP A 39 -2.68 0.75 3.43
CA ASP A 39 -2.78 0.85 4.90
C ASP A 39 -1.95 2.01 5.46
N ARG A 40 -0.73 2.19 4.93
CA ARG A 40 0.13 3.33 5.29
C ARG A 40 -0.49 4.66 4.85
N LEU A 41 -1.04 4.70 3.64
CA LEU A 41 -1.69 5.89 3.11
C LEU A 41 -2.93 6.24 3.96
N ARG A 42 -3.72 5.26 4.39
CA ARG A 42 -4.87 5.45 5.28
C ARG A 42 -4.49 6.22 6.55
N LEU A 43 -3.37 5.90 7.19
CA LEU A 43 -2.89 6.63 8.38
C LEU A 43 -2.65 8.12 8.10
N MET A 44 -2.08 8.45 6.93
CA MET A 44 -1.88 9.85 6.52
C MET A 44 -3.21 10.55 6.22
N HIS A 45 -4.16 9.85 5.58
CA HIS A 45 -5.48 10.41 5.30
C HIS A 45 -6.24 10.70 6.60
N LEU A 46 -6.26 9.76 7.56
CA LEU A 46 -6.85 9.96 8.88
C LEU A 46 -6.21 11.14 9.60
N PHE A 47 -4.88 11.29 9.51
CA PHE A 47 -4.22 12.46 10.11
C PHE A 47 -4.79 13.77 9.56
N ILE A 48 -4.95 13.86 8.24
CA ILE A 48 -5.47 15.05 7.57
C ILE A 48 -6.97 15.25 7.85
N SER A 49 -7.77 14.20 7.90
CA SER A 49 -9.23 14.32 8.07
C SER A 49 -9.69 14.42 9.52
N ASP A 50 -9.00 13.74 10.43
CA ASP A 50 -9.48 13.47 11.79
C ASP A 50 -8.51 13.93 12.89
N PHE A 51 -7.29 14.38 12.56
CA PHE A 51 -6.36 14.94 13.54
C PHE A 51 -6.11 16.44 13.34
N ASP A 52 -5.70 16.85 12.14
CA ASP A 52 -5.40 18.23 11.78
C ASP A 52 -5.87 18.57 10.36
N THR A 53 -7.13 19.00 10.28
CA THR A 53 -7.80 19.42 9.03
C THR A 53 -7.24 20.70 8.43
N GLU A 54 -6.33 21.38 9.13
CA GLU A 54 -5.72 22.64 8.71
C GLU A 54 -4.19 22.50 8.51
N ILE A 55 -3.66 21.29 8.41
CA ILE A 55 -2.22 21.08 8.14
C ILE A 55 -1.76 21.80 6.85
N SER A 56 -2.65 21.97 5.88
CA SER A 56 -2.37 22.66 4.62
C SER A 56 -2.12 24.17 4.79
N THR A 57 -2.61 24.79 5.87
CA THR A 57 -2.40 26.21 6.17
C THR A 57 -1.06 26.48 6.86
N LYS A 58 -0.41 25.43 7.39
CA LYS A 58 0.91 25.51 8.04
C LYS A 58 2.02 25.60 6.99
N GLN A 59 2.85 26.64 7.12
CA GLN A 59 3.93 26.94 6.19
C GLN A 59 5.03 25.86 6.26
N ALA A 60 5.53 25.43 5.10
CA ALA A 60 6.66 24.50 5.03
C ALA A 60 8.00 25.25 5.09
N TYR A 61 8.92 24.72 5.88
CA TYR A 61 10.31 25.18 6.04
C TYR A 61 11.26 24.02 5.78
N PHE A 62 12.28 24.29 4.98
CA PHE A 62 13.29 23.30 4.61
C PHE A 62 14.66 23.76 5.14
N PRO A 63 15.48 22.84 5.67
CA PRO A 63 16.85 23.16 6.02
C PRO A 63 17.65 23.70 4.84
N LYS A 64 18.65 24.53 5.13
CA LYS A 64 19.67 24.86 4.15
C LYS A 64 20.60 23.66 4.02
N TRP A 65 20.39 22.87 2.98
CA TRP A 65 21.20 21.68 2.73
C TRP A 65 22.64 22.02 2.36
N ASN A 66 23.57 21.19 2.82
CA ASN A 66 25.00 21.32 2.50
C ASN A 66 25.34 20.85 1.08
N SER A 67 24.40 20.17 0.42
CA SER A 67 24.56 19.61 -0.92
C SER A 67 23.25 19.69 -1.70
N THR A 68 23.38 19.88 -3.02
CA THR A 68 22.27 19.80 -3.98
C THR A 68 22.23 18.48 -4.74
N ASP A 69 23.17 17.56 -4.48
CA ASP A 69 23.16 16.22 -5.07
C ASP A 69 22.01 15.40 -4.46
N PRO A 70 21.01 14.95 -5.25
CA PRO A 70 19.90 14.15 -4.74
C PRO A 70 20.35 12.79 -4.19
N LYS A 71 21.56 12.33 -4.52
CA LYS A 71 22.14 11.08 -4.02
C LYS A 71 22.99 11.26 -2.76
N ASP A 72 23.18 12.49 -2.30
CA ASP A 72 23.92 12.73 -1.07
C ASP A 72 23.06 12.36 0.14
N ILE A 73 23.46 11.25 0.78
CA ILE A 73 22.83 10.64 1.95
C ILE A 73 23.61 10.90 3.24
N SER A 74 24.57 11.84 3.24
CA SER A 74 25.37 12.19 4.42
C SER A 74 24.60 12.96 5.50
N PHE A 75 23.42 13.46 5.18
CA PHE A 75 22.53 14.17 6.10
C PHE A 75 21.08 13.70 5.97
N LEU A 76 20.34 13.78 7.08
CA LEU A 76 18.94 13.43 7.14
C LEU A 76 18.11 14.36 6.25
N LYS A 77 17.24 13.81 5.42
CA LYS A 77 16.24 14.60 4.70
C LYS A 77 15.07 14.86 5.64
N CYS A 78 14.80 16.12 5.92
CA CYS A 78 13.78 16.53 6.88
C CYS A 78 13.18 17.89 6.52
N SER A 79 12.02 18.19 7.10
CA SER A 79 11.35 19.49 6.96
C SER A 79 10.48 19.77 8.17
N VAL A 80 10.06 21.02 8.31
CA VAL A 80 9.11 21.45 9.33
C VAL A 80 7.89 22.05 8.63
N ARG A 81 6.68 21.75 9.12
CA ARG A 81 5.49 22.57 8.84
C ARG A 81 4.97 23.17 10.12
N ALA A 82 4.75 24.47 10.15
CA ALA A 82 4.25 25.14 11.35
C ALA A 82 3.40 26.37 11.02
N ASP A 83 2.52 26.73 11.95
CA ASP A 83 1.81 28.00 11.94
C ASP A 83 2.68 29.16 12.46
N ASN A 84 2.10 30.37 12.49
CA ASN A 84 2.79 31.57 12.96
C ASN A 84 3.11 31.55 14.47
N ASP A 85 2.38 30.75 15.25
CA ASP A 85 2.62 30.61 16.69
C ASP A 85 3.73 29.60 17.00
N GLY A 86 4.15 28.84 15.98
CA GLY A 86 5.19 27.83 16.06
C GLY A 86 4.66 26.48 16.50
N SER A 87 3.37 26.19 16.32
CA SER A 87 2.80 24.84 16.46
C SER A 87 2.89 24.11 15.13
N GLY A 88 3.26 22.84 15.13
CA GLY A 88 3.51 22.15 13.88
C GLY A 88 4.02 20.73 13.98
N TYR A 89 4.65 20.29 12.91
CA TYR A 89 5.13 18.93 12.72
C TYR A 89 6.53 18.93 12.12
N PHE A 90 7.37 18.03 12.64
CA PHE A 90 8.67 17.73 12.08
C PHE A 90 8.58 16.45 11.25
N PHE A 91 9.02 16.49 10.00
CA PHE A 91 9.04 15.36 9.07
C PHE A 91 10.46 14.91 8.83
N ALA A 92 10.72 13.60 8.89
CA ALA A 92 12.03 13.03 8.64
C ALA A 92 11.93 11.79 7.74
N GLY A 93 12.95 11.61 6.88
CA GLY A 93 13.09 10.45 6.03
C GLY A 93 14.54 10.05 5.81
N ALA A 94 14.80 8.76 6.01
CA ALA A 94 16.08 8.10 5.76
C ALA A 94 15.94 6.98 4.70
N TYR A 95 15.11 7.23 3.68
CA TYR A 95 14.83 6.29 2.59
C TYR A 95 14.74 7.03 1.25
N GLU A 96 15.36 6.45 0.23
CA GLU A 96 15.19 6.79 -1.18
C GLU A 96 15.42 5.53 -2.01
N LYS A 97 14.62 5.33 -3.07
CA LYS A 97 14.67 4.10 -3.86
C LYS A 97 16.05 3.98 -4.54
N GLY A 98 16.74 2.89 -4.26
CA GLY A 98 18.06 2.60 -4.84
C GLY A 98 19.23 3.24 -4.10
N LEU A 99 19.00 4.00 -3.03
CA LEU A 99 20.05 4.48 -2.13
C LEU A 99 20.08 3.65 -0.84
N LYS A 100 21.26 3.58 -0.23
CA LYS A 100 21.49 2.79 1.00
C LYS A 100 21.95 3.71 2.13
N TYR A 101 20.99 4.21 2.90
CA TYR A 101 21.22 5.12 4.03
C TYR A 101 21.94 4.43 5.19
N ASN A 102 22.68 5.23 5.96
CA ASN A 102 23.14 4.87 7.30
C ASN A 102 22.13 5.35 8.36
N ASP A 103 22.24 4.81 9.57
CA ASP A 103 21.57 5.39 10.73
C ASP A 103 22.11 6.80 11.00
N PHE A 104 21.22 7.71 11.41
CA PHE A 104 21.59 9.02 11.95
C PHE A 104 21.47 8.99 13.47
N LYS A 105 22.49 9.52 14.16
CA LYS A 105 22.58 9.56 15.61
C LYS A 105 22.54 11.00 16.10
N ASP A 106 21.93 11.21 17.26
CA ASP A 106 21.88 12.51 17.94
C ASP A 106 21.43 13.66 17.01
N VAL A 107 20.38 13.41 16.22
CA VAL A 107 19.83 14.42 15.33
C VAL A 107 19.17 15.51 16.15
N GLN A 108 19.72 16.72 16.07
CA GLN A 108 19.21 17.91 16.75
C GLN A 108 18.71 18.92 15.73
N VAL A 109 17.48 19.39 15.92
CA VAL A 109 16.83 20.32 15.00
C VAL A 109 16.42 21.56 15.78
N VAL A 110 16.94 22.70 15.35
CA VAL A 110 16.65 24.02 15.91
C VAL A 110 16.24 24.94 14.77
N PHE A 111 15.16 25.69 14.95
CA PHE A 111 14.69 26.65 13.97
C PHE A 111 13.96 27.81 14.67
N SER A 112 13.78 28.91 13.96
CA SER A 112 13.05 30.07 14.48
C SER A 112 11.83 30.40 13.61
N ILE A 113 10.69 30.64 14.26
CA ILE A 113 9.44 31.08 13.63
C ILE A 113 9.00 32.36 14.31
N GLN A 114 8.78 33.43 13.54
CA GLN A 114 8.36 34.75 14.09
C GLN A 114 9.24 35.22 15.27
N GLY A 115 10.55 34.94 15.23
CA GLY A 115 11.50 35.30 16.29
C GLY A 115 11.53 34.36 17.50
N LYS A 116 10.63 33.36 17.59
CA LYS A 116 10.66 32.31 18.63
C LYS A 116 11.58 31.17 18.19
N THR A 117 12.57 30.81 19.00
CA THR A 117 13.43 29.64 18.77
C THR A 117 12.77 28.39 19.32
N ILE A 118 12.63 27.37 18.48
CA ILE A 118 12.08 26.05 18.82
C ILE A 118 13.22 25.04 18.77
N ASN A 119 13.36 24.26 19.84
CA ASN A 119 14.32 23.18 19.96
C ASN A 119 13.57 21.87 20.01
N LEU A 120 13.75 21.02 19.00
CA LEU A 120 13.18 19.68 18.99
C LEU A 120 14.05 18.73 19.83
N PRO A 121 13.46 17.63 20.36
CA PRO A 121 14.24 16.64 21.09
C PRO A 121 15.32 16.00 20.20
N SER A 122 16.46 15.65 20.80
CA SER A 122 17.45 14.80 20.14
C SER A 122 16.84 13.42 19.87
N ILE A 123 17.01 12.92 18.65
CA ILE A 123 16.52 11.61 18.22
C ILE A 123 17.56 10.85 17.40
N ASP A 124 17.49 9.53 17.47
CA ASP A 124 18.15 8.64 16.53
C ASP A 124 17.17 8.25 15.41
N VAL A 125 17.65 8.22 14.17
CA VAL A 125 16.84 7.85 13.00
C VAL A 125 17.46 6.66 12.30
N LYS A 126 16.72 5.56 12.21
CA LYS A 126 17.16 4.35 11.53
C LYS A 126 17.12 4.50 10.01
N ALA A 127 18.07 3.88 9.32
CA ALA A 127 17.99 3.75 7.87
C ALA A 127 16.65 3.11 7.47
N GLY A 128 15.97 3.68 6.47
CA GLY A 128 14.65 3.25 6.03
C GLY A 128 13.48 3.93 6.74
N ALA A 129 13.71 4.61 7.88
CA ALA A 129 12.63 5.22 8.65
C ALA A 129 12.01 6.43 7.93
N LEU A 130 10.68 6.50 8.01
CA LEU A 130 9.87 7.61 7.52
C LEU A 130 8.81 7.93 8.58
N PHE A 131 8.85 9.13 9.16
CA PHE A 131 7.89 9.53 10.19
C PHE A 131 7.74 11.04 10.25
N PHE A 132 6.71 11.46 10.98
CA PHE A 132 6.59 12.83 11.46
C PHE A 132 5.96 12.85 12.84
N TYR A 133 6.19 13.92 13.60
CA TYR A 133 5.63 14.05 14.94
C TYR A 133 5.33 15.53 15.27
N PRO A 134 4.34 15.81 16.14
CA PRO A 134 3.97 17.18 16.47
C PRO A 134 4.89 17.80 17.52
N PHE A 135 5.04 19.11 17.44
CA PHE A 135 5.66 19.95 18.45
C PHE A 135 4.80 21.18 18.75
N ASN A 136 4.93 21.70 19.97
CA ASN A 136 4.22 22.86 20.48
C ASN A 136 2.72 22.80 20.20
N ILE A 137 2.10 21.63 20.45
CA ILE A 137 0.69 21.35 20.10
C ILE A 137 -0.19 21.38 21.35
N GLN A 138 -1.34 22.03 21.25
CA GLN A 138 -2.38 22.01 22.27
C GLN A 138 -3.36 20.86 21.97
N LEU A 139 -3.58 19.97 22.93
CA LEU A 139 -4.65 18.95 22.89
C LEU A 139 -5.42 19.03 24.19
N GLY A 140 -6.75 19.12 24.15
CA GLY A 140 -7.54 19.41 25.35
C GLY A 140 -7.02 20.66 26.08
N SER A 141 -6.84 20.55 27.40
CA SER A 141 -6.20 21.58 28.24
C SER A 141 -4.67 21.49 28.31
N VAL A 142 -4.05 20.47 27.70
CA VAL A 142 -2.60 20.22 27.79
C VAL A 142 -1.83 20.82 26.61
N GLN A 143 -0.85 21.66 26.92
CA GLN A 143 0.15 22.15 25.96
C GLN A 143 1.37 21.23 25.95
N PHE A 144 1.62 20.56 24.82
CA PHE A 144 2.76 19.67 24.64
C PHE A 144 3.91 20.40 23.95
N ASP A 145 5.12 20.31 24.50
CA ASP A 145 6.33 20.77 23.80
C ASP A 145 6.57 19.90 22.55
N TYR A 146 6.36 18.58 22.69
CA TYR A 146 6.33 17.60 21.61
C TYR A 146 5.68 16.30 22.07
N ILE A 147 5.27 15.49 21.09
CA ILE A 147 4.87 14.09 21.28
C ILE A 147 5.65 13.28 20.25
N LEU A 148 6.58 12.42 20.64
CA LEU A 148 7.38 11.58 19.73
C LEU A 148 6.60 10.34 19.27
N ALA A 149 5.48 10.60 18.61
CA ALA A 149 4.67 9.64 17.90
C ALA A 149 3.96 10.34 16.74
N GLN A 150 3.60 9.58 15.70
CA GLN A 150 2.94 10.11 14.51
C GLN A 150 1.43 10.24 14.76
N PRO A 151 0.83 11.44 14.66
CA PRO A 151 -0.59 11.61 14.91
C PRO A 151 -1.42 10.95 13.80
N VAL A 152 -2.53 10.32 14.17
CA VAL A 152 -3.41 9.59 13.24
C VAL A 152 -4.84 10.10 13.31
N ALA A 153 -5.46 10.16 14.48
CA ALA A 153 -6.84 10.63 14.60
C ALA A 153 -7.09 11.18 16.01
N LYS A 154 -8.06 12.08 16.17
CA LYS A 154 -8.52 12.51 17.49
C LYS A 154 -10.04 12.65 17.52
N THR A 155 -10.61 12.53 18.71
CA THR A 155 -12.05 12.67 18.95
C THR A 155 -12.33 13.19 20.35
N GLN A 156 -13.58 13.51 20.61
CA GLN A 156 -14.08 13.88 21.93
C GLN A 156 -14.95 12.75 22.47
N LYS A 157 -14.65 12.29 23.69
CA LYS A 157 -15.42 11.25 24.37
C LYS A 157 -15.52 11.57 25.85
N ASP A 158 -16.74 11.62 26.37
CA ASP A 158 -17.02 11.87 27.80
C ASP A 158 -16.31 13.12 28.35
N GLY A 159 -16.24 14.18 27.54
CA GLY A 159 -15.56 15.43 27.88
C GLY A 159 -14.02 15.40 27.83
N LYS A 160 -13.43 14.29 27.34
CA LYS A 160 -11.98 14.12 27.17
C LYS A 160 -11.59 14.14 25.70
N THR A 161 -10.41 14.70 25.44
CA THR A 161 -9.76 14.63 24.13
C THR A 161 -9.05 13.28 24.01
N VAL A 162 -9.50 12.42 23.11
CA VAL A 162 -8.89 11.11 22.84
C VAL A 162 -8.08 11.20 21.55
N CYS A 163 -6.81 10.86 21.60
CA CYS A 163 -5.90 10.92 20.46
C CYS A 163 -5.26 9.55 20.19
N TYR A 164 -5.22 9.17 18.91
CA TYR A 164 -4.56 7.99 18.41
C TYR A 164 -3.31 8.41 17.64
N PHE A 165 -2.19 7.84 18.02
CA PHE A 165 -0.89 8.02 17.39
C PHE A 165 -0.35 6.67 16.94
N ALA A 166 0.41 6.64 15.85
CA ALA A 166 1.24 5.52 15.49
C ALA A 166 2.67 5.76 16.02
N GLN A 167 3.32 4.72 16.51
CA GLN A 167 4.73 4.78 16.89
C GLN A 167 5.59 5.22 15.69
N CYS A 168 6.48 6.19 15.90
CA CYS A 168 7.50 6.52 14.91
C CYS A 168 8.49 5.35 14.79
N GLU A 169 8.77 4.88 13.57
CA GLU A 169 9.63 3.71 13.34
C GLU A 169 11.01 3.86 14.02
N GLY A 170 11.31 2.96 14.95
CA GLY A 170 12.58 2.93 15.68
C GLY A 170 12.75 4.01 16.76
N ILE A 171 11.70 4.75 17.11
CA ILE A 171 11.72 5.77 18.16
C ILE A 171 10.82 5.34 19.32
N GLU A 172 11.35 5.44 20.54
CA GLU A 172 10.58 5.20 21.77
C GLU A 172 9.57 6.34 21.98
N PRO A 173 8.28 6.03 22.18
CA PRO A 173 7.27 7.05 22.43
C PRO A 173 7.51 7.79 23.74
N LYS A 174 7.60 9.11 23.65
CA LYS A 174 7.69 10.01 24.79
C LYS A 174 7.05 11.34 24.45
N CYS A 175 6.56 12.06 25.45
CA CYS A 175 6.13 13.45 25.29
C CYS A 175 6.83 14.34 26.30
N SER A 176 6.78 15.65 26.04
CA SER A 176 7.26 16.67 26.97
C SER A 176 6.16 17.69 27.22
N ILE A 177 5.98 18.04 28.49
CA ILE A 177 5.06 19.08 28.94
C ILE A 177 5.86 19.99 29.88
N ASN A 178 5.95 21.28 29.56
CA ASN A 178 6.71 22.26 30.33
C ASN A 178 8.16 21.80 30.63
N GLY A 179 8.80 21.18 29.63
CA GLY A 179 10.17 20.65 29.72
C GLY A 179 10.31 19.33 30.49
N THR A 180 9.23 18.80 31.06
CA THR A 180 9.26 17.49 31.75
C THR A 180 8.95 16.39 30.77
N VAL A 181 9.93 15.50 30.56
CA VAL A 181 9.82 14.37 29.64
C VAL A 181 9.24 13.16 30.36
N GLN A 182 8.28 12.50 29.71
CA GLN A 182 7.67 11.27 30.21
C GLN A 182 7.48 10.25 29.07
N ALA A 183 7.66 8.98 29.39
CA ALA A 183 7.43 7.89 28.44
C ALA A 183 5.93 7.71 28.19
N LEU A 184 5.57 7.27 26.97
CA LEU A 184 4.21 6.86 26.62
C LEU A 184 4.20 5.34 26.41
N ALA A 185 3.33 4.64 27.13
CA ALA A 185 3.12 3.22 26.95
C ALA A 185 2.49 2.94 25.58
N LEU A 186 2.94 1.85 24.93
CA LEU A 186 2.37 1.36 23.69
C LEU A 186 1.07 0.59 23.96
N ASP A 187 0.12 0.73 23.04
CA ASP A 187 -1.13 -0.03 22.97
C ASP A 187 -2.02 0.06 24.24
N GLU A 188 -1.76 1.08 25.07
CA GLU A 188 -2.49 1.39 26.30
C GLU A 188 -2.86 2.87 26.36
N ALA A 189 -3.79 3.22 27.24
CA ALA A 189 -4.22 4.61 27.44
C ALA A 189 -3.22 5.37 28.31
N ASN A 190 -2.60 6.41 27.76
CA ASN A 190 -1.78 7.37 28.51
C ASN A 190 -2.65 8.57 28.87
N ILE A 191 -2.96 8.75 30.16
CA ILE A 191 -3.87 9.80 30.63
C ILE A 191 -3.07 11.00 31.15
N LEU A 192 -3.33 12.16 30.57
CA LEU A 192 -2.67 13.44 30.86
C LEU A 192 -3.77 14.50 31.00
N ASP A 193 -4.20 14.77 32.24
CA ASP A 193 -5.36 15.60 32.55
C ASP A 193 -6.64 15.17 31.79
N ASP A 194 -7.14 16.02 30.89
CA ASP A 194 -8.31 15.77 30.05
C ASP A 194 -7.96 15.13 28.69
N VAL A 195 -6.69 14.78 28.48
CA VAL A 195 -6.18 14.14 27.25
C VAL A 195 -5.88 12.67 27.49
N MET A 196 -6.32 11.82 26.57
CA MET A 196 -6.01 10.40 26.52
C MET A 196 -5.26 10.10 25.22
N ILE A 197 -4.02 9.62 25.33
CA ILE A 197 -3.18 9.27 24.18
C ILE A 197 -3.03 7.75 24.09
N TYR A 198 -3.43 7.19 22.96
CA TYR A 198 -3.09 5.82 22.56
C TYR A 198 -1.95 5.88 21.54
N VAL A 199 -0.76 5.38 21.93
CA VAL A 199 0.33 5.18 20.97
C VAL A 199 0.29 3.74 20.51
N ILE A 200 -0.14 3.52 19.27
CA ILE A 200 -0.28 2.22 18.65
C ILE A 200 1.06 1.83 18.03
N SER A 201 1.52 0.59 18.24
CA SER A 201 2.71 0.10 17.53
C SER A 201 2.55 0.25 16.02
N TYR A 202 3.63 0.54 15.28
CA TYR A 202 3.50 0.86 13.85
C TYR A 202 2.92 -0.31 13.02
N GLU A 203 3.21 -1.54 13.40
CA GLU A 203 2.62 -2.73 12.75
C GLU A 203 1.11 -2.82 13.00
N GLU A 204 0.65 -2.59 14.24
CA GLU A 204 -0.78 -2.63 14.56
C GLU A 204 -1.53 -1.42 14.00
N ALA A 205 -0.86 -0.26 13.86
CA ALA A 205 -1.43 0.92 13.22
C ALA A 205 -1.83 0.66 11.76
N LYS A 206 -1.16 -0.26 11.04
CA LYS A 206 -1.58 -0.68 9.68
C LYS A 206 -2.92 -1.40 9.65
N ARG A 207 -3.45 -1.82 10.80
CA ARG A 207 -4.79 -2.41 10.95
C ARG A 207 -5.80 -1.43 11.54
N PHE A 208 -5.34 -0.24 11.96
CA PHE A 208 -6.17 0.80 12.52
C PHE A 208 -7.07 1.43 11.45
N HIS A 209 -8.35 1.48 11.77
CA HIS A 209 -9.39 2.20 11.04
C HIS A 209 -10.12 3.11 12.02
N PHE A 210 -10.52 4.28 11.56
CA PHE A 210 -11.31 5.22 12.33
C PHE A 210 -12.59 5.52 11.54
N ILE A 211 -13.72 5.00 12.03
CA ILE A 211 -15.00 5.02 11.30
C ILE A 211 -16.04 5.57 12.26
N ASP A 212 -16.75 6.61 11.85
CA ASP A 212 -17.80 7.29 12.63
C ASP A 212 -17.35 7.64 14.07
N GLY A 213 -16.11 8.13 14.21
CA GLY A 213 -15.54 8.52 15.49
C GLY A 213 -15.08 7.36 16.38
N LYS A 214 -15.07 6.13 15.88
CA LYS A 214 -14.70 4.92 16.62
C LYS A 214 -13.48 4.20 16.02
N PRO A 215 -12.56 3.70 16.86
CA PRO A 215 -11.41 2.93 16.41
C PRO A 215 -11.81 1.47 16.14
N TYR A 216 -11.23 0.89 15.09
CA TYR A 216 -11.33 -0.53 14.75
C TYR A 216 -9.94 -1.07 14.35
N PHE A 217 -9.63 -2.29 14.74
CA PHE A 217 -8.38 -2.97 14.40
C PHE A 217 -8.68 -4.19 13.53
N LEU A 218 -8.68 -3.97 12.22
CA LEU A 218 -9.16 -4.92 11.23
C LEU A 218 -8.02 -5.26 10.27
N ASP A 219 -7.85 -6.56 10.03
CA ASP A 219 -6.95 -7.08 9.00
C ASP A 219 -7.74 -7.28 7.69
N GLY A 220 -7.18 -6.96 6.53
CA GLY A 220 -7.86 -7.09 5.24
C GLY A 220 -8.53 -5.81 4.71
N THR A 221 -9.40 -5.98 3.71
CA THR A 221 -10.03 -4.85 3.00
C THR A 221 -11.33 -4.44 3.68
N VAL A 222 -11.35 -3.23 4.23
CA VAL A 222 -12.52 -2.68 4.93
C VAL A 222 -13.26 -1.68 4.06
N TYR A 223 -14.58 -1.79 4.01
CA TYR A 223 -15.46 -0.87 3.28
C TYR A 223 -16.82 -0.74 3.96
N CYS A 224 -17.52 0.36 3.68
CA CYS A 224 -18.90 0.56 4.12
C CYS A 224 -19.84 0.25 2.96
N ASP A 225 -20.85 -0.58 3.18
CA ASP A 225 -21.96 -0.82 2.26
C ASP A 225 -23.28 -0.66 3.01
N SER A 226 -24.10 0.29 2.56
CA SER A 226 -25.45 0.52 3.12
C SER A 226 -25.48 0.69 4.66
N GLY A 227 -24.46 1.35 5.22
CA GLY A 227 -24.31 1.60 6.65
C GLY A 227 -23.67 0.47 7.47
N LYS A 228 -23.26 -0.62 6.81
CA LYS A 228 -22.56 -1.75 7.44
C LYS A 228 -21.06 -1.66 7.18
N ILE A 229 -20.27 -1.91 8.21
CA ILE A 229 -18.81 -2.03 8.08
C ILE A 229 -18.51 -3.48 7.73
N LEU A 230 -17.96 -3.70 6.54
CA LEU A 230 -17.59 -5.02 6.03
C LEU A 230 -16.07 -5.13 5.95
N CYS A 231 -15.57 -6.32 6.26
CA CYS A 231 -14.15 -6.64 6.17
C CYS A 231 -13.96 -7.92 5.34
N GLU A 232 -13.19 -7.82 4.26
CA GLU A 232 -12.80 -8.93 3.40
C GLU A 232 -11.37 -9.40 3.68
N GLN A 233 -11.24 -10.67 4.04
CA GLN A 233 -9.98 -11.29 4.45
C GLN A 233 -9.69 -12.56 3.65
N VAL A 234 -8.43 -12.74 3.28
CA VAL A 234 -7.92 -14.02 2.77
C VAL A 234 -7.95 -15.04 3.90
N SER A 235 -8.64 -16.15 3.70
CA SER A 235 -8.72 -17.20 4.72
C SER A 235 -7.66 -18.28 4.53
N ASN A 236 -7.49 -19.10 5.58
CA ASN A 236 -6.58 -20.25 5.54
C ASN A 236 -7.07 -21.42 4.66
N VAL A 237 -8.30 -21.35 4.14
CA VAL A 237 -8.85 -22.40 3.26
C VAL A 237 -8.23 -22.25 1.87
N ASP A 238 -7.53 -23.30 1.43
CA ASP A 238 -6.85 -23.37 0.14
C ASP A 238 -7.44 -24.47 -0.74
N LEU A 239 -8.00 -24.08 -1.87
CA LEU A 239 -8.64 -24.96 -2.83
C LEU A 239 -7.71 -25.37 -3.97
N LYS A 240 -6.41 -25.09 -3.87
CA LYS A 240 -5.43 -25.37 -4.93
C LYS A 240 -5.52 -26.80 -5.47
N ASN A 241 -5.71 -27.78 -4.58
CA ASN A 241 -5.77 -29.20 -4.96
C ASN A 241 -7.06 -29.59 -5.70
N GLU A 242 -8.08 -28.73 -5.71
CA GLU A 242 -9.31 -28.91 -6.49
C GLU A 242 -9.20 -28.28 -7.89
N ILE A 243 -8.12 -27.53 -8.16
CA ILE A 243 -7.91 -26.78 -9.40
C ILE A 243 -6.75 -27.41 -10.17
N THR A 244 -6.96 -27.67 -11.45
CA THR A 244 -5.92 -28.25 -12.31
C THR A 244 -5.39 -27.20 -13.28
N LEU A 245 -4.08 -27.00 -13.31
CA LEU A 245 -3.38 -26.24 -14.33
C LEU A 245 -2.52 -27.19 -15.17
N THR A 246 -2.87 -27.40 -16.43
CA THR A 246 -2.16 -28.33 -17.32
C THR A 246 -1.61 -27.60 -18.53
N GLN A 247 -0.31 -27.74 -18.80
CA GLN A 247 0.27 -27.24 -20.05
C GLN A 247 -0.26 -28.06 -21.24
N THR A 248 -0.67 -27.36 -22.30
CA THR A 248 -1.29 -27.94 -23.49
C THR A 248 -0.56 -27.52 -24.77
N GLY A 249 -0.99 -28.08 -25.90
CA GLY A 249 -0.49 -27.69 -27.22
C GLY A 249 -0.91 -26.27 -27.64
N LYS A 250 -0.29 -25.78 -28.72
CA LYS A 250 -0.58 -24.45 -29.28
C LYS A 250 -2.06 -24.30 -29.65
N ARG A 251 -2.68 -23.20 -29.24
CA ARG A 251 -4.05 -22.82 -29.62
C ARG A 251 -4.07 -21.56 -30.47
N LYS A 252 -5.03 -21.47 -31.40
CA LYS A 252 -5.30 -20.25 -32.18
C LYS A 252 -6.16 -19.30 -31.35
N LEU A 253 -5.55 -18.24 -30.82
CA LEU A 253 -6.20 -17.24 -29.98
C LEU A 253 -5.91 -15.82 -30.53
N PRO A 254 -6.84 -14.85 -30.37
CA PRO A 254 -6.68 -13.48 -30.84
C PRO A 254 -5.59 -12.70 -30.07
N TYR A 255 -5.37 -11.42 -30.39
CA TYR A 255 -4.49 -10.49 -29.65
C TYR A 255 -3.01 -10.89 -29.56
N ASN A 256 -2.47 -11.52 -30.61
CA ASN A 256 -1.06 -11.95 -30.67
C ASN A 256 -0.04 -10.81 -30.54
N HIS A 257 -0.39 -9.61 -31.00
CA HIS A 257 0.50 -8.45 -31.00
C HIS A 257 0.82 -7.99 -29.57
N TYR A 258 -0.15 -8.08 -28.65
CA TYR A 258 -0.06 -7.57 -27.28
C TYR A 258 0.74 -8.46 -26.32
N LEU A 259 1.36 -9.55 -26.81
CA LEU A 259 2.31 -10.33 -26.03
C LEU A 259 3.74 -9.77 -26.10
N LEU A 260 4.03 -8.86 -27.04
CA LEU A 260 5.29 -8.12 -27.15
C LEU A 260 6.57 -8.99 -27.07
N SER A 261 6.46 -10.26 -27.50
CA SER A 261 7.54 -11.23 -27.45
C SER A 261 7.63 -12.04 -28.75
N THR A 262 8.86 -12.24 -29.20
CA THR A 262 9.24 -13.13 -30.31
C THR A 262 9.45 -14.57 -29.86
N GLY A 263 9.45 -14.83 -28.55
CA GLY A 263 9.77 -16.14 -28.00
C GLY A 263 8.64 -17.17 -28.11
N LYS A 264 8.99 -18.44 -27.88
CA LYS A 264 8.02 -19.54 -27.92
C LYS A 264 7.02 -19.41 -26.76
N ARG A 265 5.74 -19.37 -27.11
CA ARG A 265 4.62 -19.25 -26.16
C ARG A 265 4.26 -20.59 -25.55
N CYS A 266 3.79 -20.57 -24.31
CA CYS A 266 3.17 -21.70 -23.64
C CYS A 266 1.66 -21.48 -23.51
N TYR A 267 0.93 -22.58 -23.40
CA TYR A 267 -0.53 -22.60 -23.32
C TYR A 267 -0.90 -23.52 -22.16
N TYR A 268 -1.82 -23.07 -21.32
CA TYR A 268 -2.28 -23.81 -20.15
C TYR A 268 -3.81 -23.86 -20.16
N GLU A 269 -4.36 -25.00 -19.76
CA GLU A 269 -5.76 -25.13 -19.36
C GLU A 269 -5.84 -25.06 -17.84
N LEU A 270 -6.60 -24.09 -17.33
CA LEU A 270 -6.97 -23.94 -15.94
C LEU A 270 -8.40 -24.46 -15.78
N LYS A 271 -8.56 -25.63 -15.16
CA LYS A 271 -9.87 -26.24 -14.89
C LYS A 271 -10.26 -25.99 -13.44
N LEU A 272 -11.44 -25.38 -13.25
CA LEU A 272 -11.99 -24.98 -11.96
C LEU A 272 -13.20 -25.87 -11.61
N PRO A 273 -13.50 -26.10 -10.31
CA PRO A 273 -14.74 -26.74 -9.91
C PRO A 273 -15.95 -25.90 -10.33
N GLU A 274 -16.94 -26.49 -11.00
CA GLU A 274 -18.12 -25.79 -11.56
C GLU A 274 -18.90 -24.95 -10.53
N ASN A 275 -18.89 -25.37 -9.27
CA ASN A 275 -19.65 -24.72 -8.19
C ASN A 275 -18.76 -23.91 -7.23
N ILE A 276 -17.50 -23.63 -7.58
CA ILE A 276 -16.56 -22.94 -6.69
C ILE A 276 -17.10 -21.60 -6.18
N LEU A 277 -17.69 -20.78 -7.06
CA LEU A 277 -18.30 -19.49 -6.72
C LEU A 277 -19.74 -19.58 -6.19
N LYS A 278 -20.34 -20.78 -6.17
CA LYS A 278 -21.59 -21.02 -5.44
C LYS A 278 -21.32 -21.34 -3.97
N LYS A 279 -20.19 -22.00 -3.69
CA LYS A 279 -19.74 -22.35 -2.33
C LYS A 279 -19.03 -21.19 -1.64
N HIS A 280 -18.33 -20.35 -2.41
CA HIS A 280 -17.51 -19.26 -1.89
C HIS A 280 -17.82 -17.96 -2.62
N LYS A 281 -17.92 -16.84 -1.89
CA LYS A 281 -18.17 -15.52 -2.49
C LYS A 281 -17.07 -15.12 -3.46
N ASP A 282 -15.82 -15.37 -3.08
CA ASP A 282 -14.64 -15.13 -3.91
C ASP A 282 -13.50 -16.09 -3.54
N VAL A 283 -12.62 -16.35 -4.50
CA VAL A 283 -11.39 -17.15 -4.35
C VAL A 283 -10.28 -16.43 -5.10
N VAL A 284 -9.17 -16.17 -4.42
CA VAL A 284 -7.97 -15.56 -4.99
C VAL A 284 -7.05 -16.66 -5.46
N LEU A 285 -6.79 -16.70 -6.76
CA LEU A 285 -5.74 -17.52 -7.34
C LEU A 285 -4.45 -16.72 -7.39
N GLU A 286 -3.37 -17.27 -6.84
CA GLU A 286 -2.02 -16.75 -7.00
C GLU A 286 -1.21 -17.72 -7.86
N PHE A 287 -0.55 -17.20 -8.89
CA PHE A 287 0.33 -17.97 -9.76
C PHE A 287 1.76 -17.43 -9.68
N ASP A 288 2.72 -18.34 -9.57
CA ASP A 288 4.12 -18.01 -9.86
C ASP A 288 4.30 -17.93 -11.38
N PHE A 289 4.80 -16.79 -11.86
CA PHE A 289 4.93 -16.52 -13.28
C PHE A 289 6.33 -16.07 -13.66
N GLU A 290 6.92 -16.79 -14.62
CA GLU A 290 8.30 -16.53 -15.02
C GLU A 290 8.48 -15.65 -16.26
N GLY A 291 7.41 -15.44 -17.03
CA GLY A 291 7.47 -14.83 -18.35
C GLY A 291 7.39 -13.31 -18.36
N LEU A 292 7.31 -12.74 -19.56
CA LEU A 292 7.13 -11.30 -19.77
C LEU A 292 5.69 -10.89 -19.48
N ASN A 293 4.73 -11.58 -20.08
CA ASN A 293 3.30 -11.31 -19.92
C ASN A 293 2.47 -12.55 -20.26
N LEU A 294 1.20 -12.49 -19.89
CA LEU A 294 0.22 -13.54 -20.16
C LEU A 294 -1.14 -12.95 -20.52
N GLN A 295 -1.98 -13.79 -21.10
CA GLN A 295 -3.37 -13.49 -21.41
C GLN A 295 -4.24 -14.67 -20.99
N VAL A 296 -5.41 -14.38 -20.42
CA VAL A 296 -6.40 -15.35 -19.96
C VAL A 296 -7.64 -15.24 -20.83
N PHE A 297 -8.16 -16.38 -21.26
CA PHE A 297 -9.31 -16.48 -22.13
C PHE A 297 -10.37 -17.39 -21.53
N SER A 298 -11.63 -16.97 -21.68
CA SER A 298 -12.77 -17.90 -21.67
C SER A 298 -13.14 -18.17 -23.12
N ARG A 299 -13.01 -19.43 -23.55
CA ARG A 299 -13.12 -19.81 -24.98
C ARG A 299 -12.15 -18.98 -25.84
N ASN A 300 -12.66 -18.13 -26.72
CA ASN A 300 -11.86 -17.22 -27.58
C ASN A 300 -11.90 -15.75 -27.12
N GLN A 301 -12.61 -15.44 -26.04
CA GLN A 301 -12.70 -14.08 -25.50
C GLN A 301 -11.60 -13.87 -24.46
N ILE A 302 -10.79 -12.83 -24.65
CA ILE A 302 -9.85 -12.38 -23.62
C ILE A 302 -10.63 -11.80 -22.45
N ILE A 303 -10.31 -12.24 -21.24
CA ILE A 303 -10.97 -11.81 -20.00
C ILE A 303 -9.99 -11.21 -19.00
N ASN A 304 -8.71 -11.53 -19.12
CA ASN A 304 -7.64 -10.91 -18.36
C ASN A 304 -6.32 -10.94 -19.14
N ASP A 305 -5.38 -10.12 -18.73
CA ASP A 305 -3.98 -10.18 -19.11
C ASP A 305 -3.12 -9.58 -18.00
N TYR A 306 -1.80 -9.75 -18.10
CA TYR A 306 -0.90 -9.30 -17.05
C TYR A 306 0.52 -9.18 -17.61
N PHE A 307 1.16 -8.05 -17.30
CA PHE A 307 2.59 -7.86 -17.48
C PHE A 307 3.30 -8.19 -16.17
N ASN A 308 4.41 -8.92 -16.26
CA ASN A 308 5.09 -9.42 -15.08
C ASN A 308 5.85 -8.30 -14.37
N ILE A 309 5.33 -7.88 -13.24
CA ILE A 309 5.88 -6.79 -12.41
C ILE A 309 6.51 -7.31 -11.12
N ASP A 310 6.08 -8.47 -10.62
CA ASP A 310 6.49 -8.98 -9.30
C ASP A 310 6.59 -10.50 -9.22
N ARG A 311 6.58 -11.20 -10.37
CA ARG A 311 6.56 -12.68 -10.51
C ARG A 311 5.25 -13.32 -10.08
N LYS A 312 4.24 -12.54 -9.69
CA LYS A 312 2.97 -13.04 -9.16
C LYS A 312 1.80 -12.56 -10.00
N PHE A 313 1.11 -13.51 -10.63
CA PHE A 313 -0.14 -13.21 -11.30
C PHE A 313 -1.32 -13.55 -10.37
N ILE A 314 -2.20 -12.57 -10.15
CA ILE A 314 -3.36 -12.72 -9.25
C ILE A 314 -4.67 -12.68 -10.04
N MET A 315 -5.60 -13.58 -9.70
CA MET A 315 -6.98 -13.55 -10.19
C MET A 315 -7.96 -13.72 -9.04
N ASN A 316 -8.87 -12.77 -8.86
CA ASN A 316 -10.05 -12.96 -8.01
C ASN A 316 -11.19 -13.52 -8.85
N LEU A 317 -11.63 -14.75 -8.53
CA LEU A 317 -12.62 -15.45 -9.34
C LEU A 317 -13.97 -14.73 -9.43
N ARG A 318 -14.35 -13.92 -8.44
CA ARG A 318 -15.61 -13.15 -8.45
C ARG A 318 -15.79 -12.31 -9.71
N ASP A 319 -14.72 -11.70 -10.22
CA ASP A 319 -14.74 -10.83 -11.40
C ASP A 319 -14.99 -11.61 -12.70
N TYR A 320 -14.83 -12.93 -12.66
CA TYR A 320 -14.97 -13.83 -13.80
C TYR A 320 -16.21 -14.72 -13.71
N LYS A 321 -17.09 -14.50 -12.73
CA LYS A 321 -18.26 -15.36 -12.45
C LYS A 321 -19.08 -15.71 -13.69
N GLU A 322 -19.46 -14.71 -14.48
CA GLU A 322 -20.29 -14.91 -15.69
C GLU A 322 -19.61 -15.77 -16.78
N TYR A 323 -18.27 -15.77 -16.81
CA TYR A 323 -17.50 -16.60 -17.74
C TYR A 323 -17.43 -18.04 -17.22
N LEU A 324 -17.18 -18.19 -15.92
CA LEU A 324 -17.05 -19.49 -15.25
C LEU A 324 -18.36 -20.26 -15.18
N GLU A 325 -19.51 -19.57 -15.14
CA GLU A 325 -20.84 -20.19 -15.24
C GLU A 325 -21.11 -20.79 -16.63
N LYS A 326 -20.42 -20.31 -17.68
CA LYS A 326 -20.57 -20.81 -19.07
C LYS A 326 -19.54 -21.89 -19.40
N ASP A 327 -18.37 -21.82 -18.80
CA ASP A 327 -17.25 -22.74 -19.02
C ASP A 327 -16.28 -22.63 -17.83
N SER A 328 -16.15 -23.70 -17.06
CA SER A 328 -15.23 -23.77 -15.91
C SER A 328 -13.77 -23.95 -16.32
N THR A 329 -13.48 -24.02 -17.63
CA THR A 329 -12.12 -24.08 -18.18
C THR A 329 -11.70 -22.73 -18.76
N LEU A 330 -10.57 -22.22 -18.28
CA LEU A 330 -9.91 -21.04 -18.82
C LEU A 330 -8.63 -21.42 -19.54
N ILE A 331 -8.27 -20.66 -20.58
CA ILE A 331 -7.01 -20.83 -21.30
C ILE A 331 -6.06 -19.71 -20.94
N ILE A 332 -4.87 -20.05 -20.48
CA ILE A 332 -3.81 -19.07 -20.22
C ILE A 332 -2.72 -19.23 -21.27
N ARG A 333 -2.38 -18.13 -21.93
CA ARG A 333 -1.29 -18.06 -22.90
C ARG A 333 -0.18 -17.17 -22.34
N THR A 334 1.03 -17.70 -22.22
CA THR A 334 2.18 -16.96 -21.69
C THR A 334 3.23 -16.70 -22.77
N ALA A 335 3.94 -15.58 -22.65
CA ALA A 335 5.06 -15.22 -23.51
C ALA A 335 6.33 -14.97 -22.67
N PRO A 336 7.51 -15.43 -23.13
CA PRO A 336 8.75 -15.23 -22.41
C PRO A 336 9.35 -13.86 -22.72
N LYS A 337 10.24 -13.37 -21.86
CA LYS A 337 11.13 -12.26 -22.24
C LYS A 337 12.20 -12.78 -23.20
N THR A 338 12.52 -12.02 -24.24
CA THR A 338 13.62 -12.34 -25.17
C THR A 338 14.66 -11.21 -25.18
N LYS A 339 15.89 -11.50 -25.61
CA LYS A 339 16.98 -10.52 -25.63
C LYS A 339 16.68 -9.30 -26.52
N PHE A 340 15.98 -9.52 -27.64
CA PHE A 340 15.71 -8.49 -28.64
C PHE A 340 14.25 -7.97 -28.62
N GLY A 341 13.37 -8.56 -27.80
CA GLY A 341 11.97 -8.13 -27.63
C GLY A 341 11.15 -8.06 -28.92
N VAL A 342 9.92 -7.54 -28.81
CA VAL A 342 9.15 -6.97 -29.95
C VAL A 342 8.99 -5.46 -29.78
N SER A 343 9.01 -4.98 -28.53
CA SER A 343 8.94 -3.58 -28.11
C SER A 343 9.70 -3.41 -26.80
N ASN A 344 10.01 -2.17 -26.43
CA ASN A 344 10.56 -1.86 -25.10
C ASN A 344 9.43 -1.97 -24.07
N VAL A 345 9.52 -2.98 -23.22
CA VAL A 345 8.67 -3.15 -22.05
C VAL A 345 9.48 -2.79 -20.82
N TYR A 346 9.02 -1.79 -20.08
CA TYR A 346 9.59 -1.50 -18.77
C TYR A 346 9.25 -2.66 -17.82
N ASN A 347 10.25 -3.18 -17.12
CA ASN A 347 10.05 -4.20 -16.10
C ASN A 347 10.65 -3.68 -14.80
N GLU A 348 9.85 -3.69 -13.73
CA GLU A 348 10.30 -3.29 -12.39
C GLU A 348 11.26 -4.30 -11.75
N ILE A 349 11.21 -5.53 -12.25
CA ILE A 349 11.98 -6.67 -11.79
C ILE A 349 12.81 -7.27 -12.92
N GLU A 350 13.80 -8.07 -12.52
CA GLU A 350 14.47 -8.95 -13.45
C GLU A 350 13.54 -10.11 -13.84
N ILE A 351 13.43 -10.35 -15.15
CA ILE A 351 12.67 -11.47 -15.71
C ILE A 351 13.65 -12.36 -16.47
N PRO A 352 13.73 -13.66 -16.16
CA PRO A 352 14.56 -14.62 -16.88
C PRO A 352 14.25 -14.61 -18.37
N LEU A 353 15.30 -14.66 -19.16
CA LEU A 353 15.16 -14.81 -20.60
C LEU A 353 14.61 -16.21 -20.93
N HIS A 354 13.73 -16.26 -21.91
CA HIS A 354 13.22 -17.49 -22.54
C HIS A 354 12.37 -18.41 -21.64
N SER A 355 12.21 -18.10 -20.35
CA SER A 355 11.19 -18.75 -19.51
C SER A 355 9.86 -17.99 -19.58
N ASN A 356 8.77 -18.75 -19.52
CA ASN A 356 7.39 -18.29 -19.36
C ASN A 356 6.55 -19.33 -18.61
N ALA A 357 7.21 -20.08 -17.72
CA ALA A 357 6.57 -21.05 -16.87
C ALA A 357 5.52 -20.37 -15.99
N LEU A 358 4.45 -21.10 -15.73
CA LEU A 358 3.33 -20.69 -14.91
C LEU A 358 2.92 -21.86 -14.03
N SER A 359 2.83 -21.63 -12.73
CA SER A 359 2.33 -22.62 -11.76
C SER A 359 1.33 -21.97 -10.81
N LEU A 360 0.26 -22.69 -10.48
CA LEU A 360 -0.68 -22.26 -9.45
C LEU A 360 0.01 -22.39 -8.08
N ALA A 361 0.21 -21.26 -7.40
CA ALA A 361 0.85 -21.20 -6.09
C ALA A 361 -0.17 -21.48 -4.98
N SER A 362 -1.36 -20.85 -5.03
CA SER A 362 -2.46 -21.05 -4.08
C SER A 362 -3.83 -20.69 -4.70
N ALA A 363 -4.91 -21.15 -4.05
CA ALA A 363 -6.28 -20.74 -4.36
C ALA A 363 -7.06 -20.48 -3.05
N LYS A 364 -6.91 -19.29 -2.48
CA LYS A 364 -7.42 -18.97 -1.14
C LYS A 364 -8.83 -18.42 -1.17
N VAL A 365 -9.70 -18.92 -0.30
CA VAL A 365 -11.07 -18.40 -0.16
C VAL A 365 -11.05 -17.04 0.56
N ILE A 366 -11.81 -16.06 0.04
CA ILE A 366 -12.07 -14.81 0.75
C ILE A 366 -13.29 -14.98 1.67
N LYS A 367 -13.14 -14.54 2.93
CA LYS A 367 -14.23 -14.41 3.89
C LYS A 367 -14.63 -12.95 3.99
N THR A 368 -15.93 -12.69 4.09
CA THR A 368 -16.49 -11.37 4.41
C THR A 368 -17.16 -11.45 5.77
N GLY A 369 -16.79 -10.56 6.70
CA GLY A 369 -17.46 -10.37 7.98
C GLY A 369 -18.05 -8.97 8.09
N GLU A 370 -19.17 -8.85 8.80
CA GLU A 370 -19.68 -7.56 9.30
C GLU A 370 -19.04 -7.30 10.68
N VAL A 371 -18.59 -6.08 10.93
CA VAL A 371 -17.84 -5.67 12.12
C VAL A 371 -18.71 -4.90 13.10
#